data_AF-A0A3P7LYE3-F1
#
_entry.id   AF-A0A3P7LYE3-F1
#
_cell.length_a   1.000
_cell.length_b   1.000
_cell.length_c   1.000
_cell.angle_alpha   90.00
_cell.angle_beta   90.00
_cell.angle_gamma   90.00
#
_symmetry.space_group_name_H-M   'P 1'
#
loop_
_entity.id
_entity.type
_entity.pdbx_description
1 polymer ?
#
loop_
_entity_poly.entity_id
_entity_poly.type
_entity_poly.pdbx_seq_one_letter_code
_entity_poly.pdbx_strand_id
1 'polypeptide(L)'
;MVSIWMLSAMSPLYIGDLIDEEEANRRLRIAHENNITNYYMMQMDSQRIIDAGPKGNLSRFMNHSCDPNLFTQKWTVNGDTRVGLFAVR
;
A
#
# COMPACT_ATOMS: atom_id res chain seq x y z
N MET A 1 5.07 19.06 5.54
CA MET A 1 6.21 18.15 5.78
C MET A 1 5.76 17.16 6.85
N VAL A 2 5.12 16.05 6.46
CA VAL A 2 4.82 14.97 7.42
C VAL A 2 6.03 14.05 7.36
N SER A 3 7.02 14.35 8.20
CA SER A 3 8.12 13.44 8.47
C SER A 3 7.52 12.26 9.21
N ILE A 4 7.19 11.19 8.48
CA ILE A 4 6.88 9.90 9.08
C ILE A 4 8.22 9.41 9.63
N TRP A 5 8.49 9.78 10.87
CA TRP A 5 9.45 9.06 11.68
C TRP A 5 9.02 7.61 11.64
N MET A 6 9.94 6.71 11.31
CA MET A 6 9.77 5.29 11.53
C MET A 6 9.64 5.12 13.05
N LEU A 7 8.44 5.37 13.59
CA LEU A 7 8.08 5.01 14.95
C LEU A 7 8.40 3.53 15.03
N SER A 8 9.14 3.12 16.05
CA SER A 8 9.50 1.72 16.32
C SER A 8 8.31 0.74 16.41
N ALA A 9 7.09 1.23 16.17
CA ALA A 9 5.82 0.52 16.16
C ALA A 9 5.17 0.39 14.76
N MET A 10 5.70 1.01 13.69
CA MET A 10 5.12 0.86 12.36
C MET A 10 5.55 -0.48 11.75
N SER A 11 4.57 -1.31 11.39
CA SER A 11 4.82 -2.58 10.71
C SER A 11 5.66 -2.34 9.44
N PRO A 12 6.71 -3.13 9.19
CA PRO A 12 7.59 -2.95 8.04
C PRO A 12 6.96 -3.43 6.73
N LEU A 13 5.65 -3.63 6.69
CA LEU A 13 4.92 -4.17 5.55
C LEU A 13 3.78 -3.24 5.13
N TYR A 14 3.53 -3.15 3.84
CA TYR A 14 2.28 -2.60 3.31
C TYR A 14 1.19 -3.67 3.36
N ILE A 15 0.18 -3.45 4.20
CA ILE A 15 -0.88 -4.46 4.48
C ILE A 15 -2.23 -3.94 4.00
N GLY A 16 -2.94 -4.81 3.28
CA GLY A 16 -4.33 -4.62 2.85
C GLY A 16 -4.93 -5.91 2.31
N ASP A 17 -6.14 -5.82 1.76
CA ASP A 17 -6.80 -6.94 1.09
C ASP A 17 -6.11 -7.22 -0.26
N LEU A 18 -5.91 -8.49 -0.58
CA LEU A 18 -5.37 -8.91 -1.87
C LEU A 18 -6.50 -9.11 -2.86
N ILE A 19 -6.54 -8.30 -3.91
CA ILE A 19 -7.59 -8.30 -4.94
C ILE A 19 -6.96 -8.37 -6.34
N ASP A 20 -7.77 -8.76 -7.32
CA ASP A 20 -7.40 -8.69 -8.73
C ASP A 20 -7.78 -7.33 -9.34
N GLU A 21 -7.45 -7.16 -10.62
CA GLU A 21 -7.72 -5.95 -11.38
C GLU A 21 -9.22 -5.68 -11.57
N GLU A 22 -10.05 -6.72 -11.72
CA GLU A 22 -11.49 -6.57 -11.89
C GLU A 22 -12.14 -5.99 -10.63
N GLU A 23 -11.82 -6.57 -9.46
CA GLU A 23 -12.31 -6.08 -8.17
C GLU A 23 -11.75 -4.70 -7.83
N ALA A 24 -10.47 -4.42 -8.17
CA ALA A 24 -9.89 -3.08 -7.99
C ALA A 24 -10.67 -2.04 -8.81
N ASN A 25 -10.92 -2.30 -10.09
CA ASN A 25 -11.70 -1.42 -10.95
C ASN A 25 -13.14 -1.24 -10.44
N ARG A 26 -13.78 -2.31 -9.95
CA ARG A 26 -15.10 -2.25 -9.33
C ARG A 26 -15.10 -1.32 -8.11
N ARG A 27 -14.12 -1.45 -7.22
CA ARG A 27 -13.97 -0.60 -6.02
C ARG A 27 -13.68 0.85 -6.39
N LEU A 28 -12.82 1.10 -7.37
CA LEU A 28 -12.52 2.46 -7.87
C LEU A 28 -13.77 3.14 -8.43
N ARG A 29 -14.59 2.42 -9.21
CA ARG A 29 -15.84 2.96 -9.75
C ARG A 29 -16.81 3.35 -8.64
N ILE A 30 -17.02 2.48 -7.65
CA ILE A 30 -17.88 2.77 -6.50
C ILE A 30 -17.34 3.97 -5.71
N ALA A 31 -16.04 4.02 -5.46
CA ALA A 31 -15.42 5.15 -4.76
C ALA A 31 -15.61 6.47 -5.51
N HIS A 32 -15.45 6.46 -6.84
CA HIS A 32 -15.70 7.61 -7.70
C HIS A 32 -17.16 8.08 -7.63
N GLU A 33 -18.12 7.17 -7.76
CA GLU A 33 -19.56 7.45 -7.65
C GLU A 33 -19.94 8.06 -6.28
N ASN A 34 -19.20 7.69 -5.22
CA ASN A 34 -19.40 8.19 -3.86
C ASN A 34 -18.51 9.40 -3.51
N ASN A 35 -17.83 10.02 -4.48
CA ASN A 35 -16.92 11.15 -4.27
C ASN A 35 -15.79 10.88 -3.27
N ILE A 36 -15.34 9.63 -3.15
CA ILE A 36 -14.18 9.26 -2.33
C ILE A 36 -12.93 9.54 -3.17
N THR A 37 -12.02 10.34 -2.63
CA THR A 37 -10.80 10.77 -3.35
C THR A 37 -9.52 10.10 -2.87
N ASN A 38 -9.57 9.40 -1.73
CA ASN A 38 -8.43 8.71 -1.15
C ASN A 38 -8.44 7.23 -1.57
N TYR A 39 -7.43 6.82 -2.32
CA TYR A 39 -7.27 5.45 -2.79
C TYR A 39 -5.96 4.88 -2.23
N TYR A 40 -6.02 3.67 -1.69
CA TYR A 40 -4.89 3.01 -1.04
C TYR A 40 -4.56 1.69 -1.75
N MET A 41 -4.45 1.74 -3.07
CA MET A 41 -4.15 0.59 -3.91
C MET A 41 -2.66 0.56 -4.27
N MET A 42 -2.04 -0.62 -4.15
CA MET A 42 -0.64 -0.85 -4.51
C MET A 42 -0.49 -2.13 -5.33
N GLN A 43 0.06 -2.01 -6.55
CA GLN A 43 0.31 -3.16 -7.42
C GLN A 43 1.40 -4.07 -6.82
N MET A 44 1.05 -5.32 -6.51
CA MET A 44 2.00 -6.30 -5.99
C MET A 44 2.69 -7.07 -7.13
N ASP A 45 1.95 -7.49 -8.15
CA ASP A 45 2.47 -8.09 -9.38
C ASP A 45 1.47 -7.90 -10.52
N SER A 46 1.65 -8.56 -11.66
CA SER A 46 0.77 -8.39 -12.83
C SER A 46 -0.67 -8.85 -12.63
N GLN A 47 -0.97 -9.59 -11.56
CA GLN A 47 -2.32 -10.14 -11.31
C GLN A 47 -2.92 -9.67 -9.99
N ARG A 48 -2.09 -9.19 -9.07
CA ARG A 48 -2.50 -8.95 -7.68
C ARG A 48 -2.21 -7.51 -7.25
N ILE A 49 -3.20 -6.93 -6.58
CA ILE A 49 -3.21 -5.57 -6.04
C ILE A 49 -3.53 -5.66 -4.55
N ILE A 50 -2.82 -4.87 -3.74
CA ILE A 50 -3.12 -4.70 -2.32
C ILE A 50 -4.00 -3.47 -2.17
N ASP A 51 -5.22 -3.63 -1.65
CA ASP A 51 -6.13 -2.53 -1.29
C ASP A 51 -6.18 -2.35 0.23
N ALA A 52 -5.55 -1.28 0.71
CA ALA A 52 -5.51 -0.91 2.13
C ALA A 52 -6.65 0.03 2.56
N GLY A 53 -7.66 0.25 1.71
CA GLY A 53 -8.81 1.12 1.99
C GLY A 53 -9.75 0.57 3.06
N PRO A 54 -10.38 -0.60 2.84
CA PRO A 54 -11.26 -1.20 3.85
C PRO A 54 -10.52 -1.69 5.09
N LYS A 55 -9.35 -2.29 4.90
CA LYS A 55 -8.51 -2.86 5.97
C LYS A 55 -7.05 -2.62 5.63
N GLY A 56 -6.29 -2.06 6.56
CA GLY A 56 -4.86 -1.82 6.39
C GLY A 56 -4.22 -1.29 7.65
N ASN A 57 -2.88 -1.27 7.68
CA ASN A 57 -2.13 -0.69 8.80
C ASN A 57 -1.79 0.80 8.51
N LEU A 58 -0.94 1.40 9.35
CA LEU A 58 -0.53 2.80 9.21
C LEU A 58 0.26 3.10 7.94
N SER A 59 0.84 2.09 7.27
CA SER A 59 1.62 2.30 6.05
C SER A 59 0.79 2.90 4.91
N ARG A 60 -0.54 2.76 4.93
CA ARG A 60 -1.41 3.36 3.91
C ARG A 60 -1.29 4.90 3.84
N PHE A 61 -0.82 5.52 4.92
CA PHE A 61 -0.67 6.97 5.01
C PHE A 61 0.72 7.48 4.61
N MET A 62 1.59 6.60 4.11
CA MET A 62 2.85 7.03 3.52
C MET A 62 2.59 7.92 2.31
N ASN A 63 3.31 9.03 2.25
CA ASN A 63 3.20 9.98 1.15
C ASN A 63 4.19 9.64 0.03
N HIS A 64 3.85 10.09 -1.17
CA HIS A 64 4.80 10.17 -2.27
C HIS A 64 5.78 11.34 -2.04
N SER A 65 7.05 11.13 -2.40
CA SER A 65 8.10 12.15 -2.40
C SER A 65 9.08 11.87 -3.54
N CYS A 66 9.58 12.92 -4.19
CA CYS A 66 10.67 12.83 -5.17
C CYS A 66 12.05 12.58 -4.51
N ASP A 67 12.17 12.88 -3.22
CA ASP A 67 13.32 12.55 -2.38
C ASP A 67 12.81 11.72 -1.18
N PRO A 68 12.62 10.40 -1.35
CA PRO A 68 12.01 9.57 -0.32
C PRO A 68 13.03 9.14 0.74
N ASN A 69 12.58 9.04 2.00
CA ASN A 69 13.35 8.44 3.10
C ASN A 69 13.10 6.93 3.25
N LEU A 70 12.16 6.38 2.46
CA LEU A 70 11.71 5.00 2.50
C LEU A 70 11.54 4.47 1.07
N PHE A 71 11.86 3.20 0.84
CA PHE A 71 11.56 2.50 -0.41
C PHE A 71 10.78 1.21 -0.15
N THR A 72 10.06 0.74 -1.17
CA THR A 72 9.32 -0.52 -1.13
C THR A 72 10.13 -1.63 -1.79
N GLN A 73 10.02 -2.85 -1.28
CA GLN A 73 10.64 -4.03 -1.88
C GLN A 73 9.71 -5.24 -1.79
N LYS A 74 9.67 -6.05 -2.85
CA LYS A 74 8.83 -7.25 -2.90
C LYS A 74 9.63 -8.45 -2.41
N TRP A 75 9.10 -9.19 -1.45
CA TRP A 75 9.71 -10.38 -0.87
C TRP A 75 8.74 -11.54 -0.95
N THR A 76 9.19 -12.67 -1.47
CA THR A 76 8.44 -13.92 -1.42
C THR A 76 8.91 -14.74 -0.23
N VAL A 77 8.00 -15.02 0.70
CA VAL A 77 8.27 -15.80 1.91
C VAL A 77 7.26 -16.94 1.94
N ASN A 78 7.74 -18.19 1.94
CA ASN A 78 6.89 -19.39 1.92
C ASN A 78 5.88 -19.44 0.75
N GLY A 79 6.22 -18.85 -0.40
CA GLY A 79 5.34 -18.77 -1.57
C GLY A 79 4.43 -17.53 -1.58
N ASP A 80 4.32 -16.80 -0.48
CA ASP A 80 3.54 -15.57 -0.39
C ASP A 80 4.39 -14.34 -0.68
N THR A 81 3.99 -13.55 -1.67
CA THR A 81 4.62 -12.26 -1.96
C THR A 81 4.10 -11.20 -0.98
N ARG A 82 5.02 -10.38 -0.47
CA ARG A 82 4.76 -9.28 0.46
C ARG A 82 5.48 -8.04 0.00
N VAL A 83 4.95 -6.87 0.33
CA VAL A 83 5.63 -5.58 0.09
C VAL A 83 6.20 -5.06 1.41
N GLY A 84 7.52 -5.09 1.52
CA GLY A 84 8.26 -4.55 2.64
C GLY A 84 8.63 -3.08 2.45
N LEU A 85 8.81 -2.39 3.57
CA LEU A 85 9.08 -0.96 3.70
C LEU A 85 10.43 -0.79 4.38
N PHE A 86 11.37 -0.16 3.70
CA PHE A 86 12.77 -0.09 4.12
C PHE A 86 13.26 1.35 4.15
N ALA A 87 13.97 1.72 5.21
CA ALA A 87 14.60 3.02 5.31
C ALA A 87 15.78 3.11 4.33
N VAL A 88 15.93 4.26 3.67
CA VAL A 88 17.09 4.54 2.79
C VAL A 88 18.33 4.91 3.61
N ARG A 89 18.13 5.45 4.82
CA ARG A 89 19.17 5.92 5.75
C ARG A 89 18.75 5.65 7.19
#